data_AF-J9AII6-F1
#
_entry.id   AF-J9AII6-F1
#
_cell.length_a   1.000
_cell.length_b   1.000
_cell.length_c   1.000
_cell.angle_alpha   90.00
_cell.angle_beta   90.00
_cell.angle_gamma   90.00
#
_symmetry.space_group_name_H-M   'P 1'
#
loop_
_entity.id
_entity.type
_entity.pdbx_description
1 polymer ?
#
loop_
_entity_poly.entity_id
_entity_poly.type
_entity_poly.pdbx_seq_one_letter_code
_entity_poly.pdbx_strand_id
1 'polypeptide(L)' 'MHTATRLNALFRKTSEKSQLILLNLPKPPDVKEGFTDYLHYLDELTAGLPRVLFVRGGGAETLTSTA' A
#
# COMPACT_ATOMS: atom_id res chain seq x y z
N MET A 1 12.29 -5.51 -3.83
CA MET A 1 12.50 -5.43 -2.37
C MET A 1 12.99 -4.05 -1.92
N HIS A 2 14.11 -3.49 -2.41
CA HIS A 2 14.63 -2.18 -1.93
C HIS A 2 13.63 -1.01 -1.85
N THR A 3 12.69 -0.91 -2.79
CA THR A 3 11.68 0.16 -2.79
C THR A 3 10.70 0.05 -1.61
N ALA A 4 10.29 -1.17 -1.24
CA ALA A 4 9.34 -1.40 -0.15
C ALA A 4 9.92 -0.94 1.19
N THR A 5 11.17 -1.31 1.47
CA THR A 5 11.88 -0.92 2.70
C THR A 5 12.00 0.60 2.82
N ARG A 6 12.33 1.29 1.72
CA ARG A 6 12.46 2.76 1.71
C ARG A 6 11.12 3.46 1.96
N LEU A 7 10.04 2.97 1.34
CA LEU A 7 8.69 3.49 1.56
C LEU A 7 8.21 3.21 2.99
N ASN A 8 8.43 2.00 3.51
CA ASN A 8 8.10 1.65 4.88
C ASN A 8 8.79 2.58 5.90
N ALA A 9 10.08 2.88 5.70
CA ALA A 9 10.81 3.81 6.55
C ALA A 9 10.19 5.22 6.54
N LEU A 10 9.73 5.69 5.38
CA LEU A 10 9.01 6.95 5.27
C LEU A 10 7.68 6.91 6.02
N PHE A 11 6.86 5.88 5.80
CA PHE A 11 5.55 5.71 6.44
C PHE A 11 5.67 5.63 7.96
N ARG A 12 6.66 4.90 8.47
CA ARG A 12 6.95 4.87 9.92
C ARG A 12 7.28 6.25 10.46
N LYS A 13 8.11 7.03 9.75
CA LYS A 13 8.48 8.38 10.18
C LYS A 13 7.31 9.37 10.17
N THR A 14 6.43 9.28 9.18
CA THR A 14 5.33 10.26 9.00
C THR A 14 4.05 9.87 9.73
N SER A 15 3.82 8.57 9.94
CA SER A 15 2.52 8.03 10.34
C SER A 15 2.58 7.17 11.61
N GLU A 16 3.63 7.33 12.42
CA GLU A 16 3.82 6.61 13.69
C GLU A 16 2.61 6.73 14.64
N LYS A 17 2.00 7.92 14.69
CA LYS A 17 0.85 8.23 15.56
C LYS A 17 -0.51 8.12 14.86
N SER A 18 -0.55 7.63 13.62
CA SER A 18 -1.78 7.52 12.85
C SER A 18 -2.65 6.38 13.37
N GLN A 19 -3.96 6.64 13.51
CA GLN A 19 -4.93 5.58 13.88
C GLN A 19 -5.23 4.63 12.71
N LEU A 20 -5.09 5.12 11.48
CA LEU A 20 -5.28 4.36 10.25
C LEU A 20 -4.40 4.97 9.15
N ILE A 21 -3.75 4.12 8.37
CA ILE A 21 -2.98 4.50 7.19
C ILE A 21 -3.70 3.93 5.96
N LEU A 22 -4.09 4.82 5.05
CA LEU A 22 -4.67 4.46 3.77
C LEU A 22 -3.55 4.37 2.73
N LEU A 23 -3.32 3.18 2.18
CA LEU A 23 -2.33 2.94 1.14
C LEU A 23 -3.00 2.46 -0.14
N ASN A 24 -2.51 2.90 -1.28
CA ASN A 24 -2.94 2.34 -2.56
C ASN A 24 -2.44 0.89 -2.69
N LEU A 25 -3.32 -0.05 -3.01
CA LEU A 25 -2.94 -1.43 -3.28
C LEU A 25 -2.23 -1.52 -4.64
N PRO A 26 -0.97 -1.96 -4.70
CA PRO A 26 -0.23 -2.12 -5.94
C PRO A 26 -0.91 -3.11 -6.90
N LYS A 27 -0.66 -3.00 -8.21
CA LYS A 27 -1.17 -3.95 -9.21
C LYS A 27 -0.62 -5.36 -8.93
N PRO A 28 -1.46 -6.42 -8.78
CA PRO A 28 -0.97 -7.78 -8.68
C PRO A 28 -0.33 -8.20 -10.00
N PRO A 29 0.61 -9.15 -9.95
CA PRO A 29 1.22 -9.69 -11.15
C PRO A 29 0.17 -10.41 -12.00
N ASP A 30 0.35 -10.38 -13.32
CA ASP A 30 -0.56 -11.06 -14.25
C ASP A 30 -0.33 -12.59 -14.25
N VAL A 31 0.85 -13.04 -13.79
CA VAL A 31 1.24 -14.46 -13.69
C VAL A 31 1.26 -14.96 -12.24
N LYS A 32 0.92 -16.23 -12.03
CA LYS A 32 0.81 -16.83 -10.69
C LYS A 32 2.14 -16.86 -9.95
N GLU A 33 3.23 -17.07 -10.66
CA GLU A 33 4.58 -17.18 -10.13
C GLU A 33 5.02 -15.89 -9.43
N GLY A 34 4.53 -14.72 -9.87
CA GLY A 34 4.85 -13.44 -9.25
C GLY A 34 4.11 -13.17 -7.95
N PHE A 35 3.08 -13.95 -7.59
CA PHE A 35 2.26 -13.66 -6.42
C PHE A 35 3.05 -13.76 -5.12
N THR A 36 4.00 -14.69 -5.03
CA THR A 36 4.88 -14.81 -3.85
C THR A 36 5.67 -13.53 -3.63
N ASP A 37 6.31 -13.01 -4.66
CA ASP A 37 7.08 -11.75 -4.59
C ASP A 37 6.18 -10.55 -4.32
N TYR A 38 4.98 -10.54 -4.89
CA TYR A 38 3.98 -9.49 -4.63
C TYR A 38 3.53 -9.47 -3.17
N LEU A 39 3.20 -10.63 -2.59
CA LEU A 39 2.83 -10.72 -1.18
C LEU A 39 4.00 -10.31 -0.28
N HIS A 40 5.22 -10.78 -0.56
CA HIS A 40 6.41 -10.37 0.17
C HIS A 40 6.66 -8.85 0.10
N TYR A 41 6.40 -8.24 -1.06
CA TYR A 41 6.47 -6.79 -1.20
C TYR A 41 5.46 -6.06 -0.30
N LEU A 42 4.22 -6.55 -0.21
CA LEU A 42 3.20 -5.95 0.67
C LEU A 42 3.55 -6.09 2.16
N ASP A 43 4.10 -7.24 2.54
CA ASP A 43 4.57 -7.49 3.90
C ASP A 43 5.70 -6.53 4.28
N GLU A 44 6.73 -6.40 3.42
CA GLU A 44 7.83 -5.44 3.62
C GLU A 44 7.34 -3.98 3.69
N LEU A 45 6.35 -3.63 2.86
CA LEU A 45 5.81 -2.28 2.77
C LEU A 45 5.06 -1.88 4.06
N THR A 46 4.37 -2.83 4.69
CA THR A 46 3.50 -2.59 5.86
C THR A 46 4.11 -3.03 7.19
N ALA A 47 5.26 -3.68 7.16
CA ALA A 47 5.96 -4.17 8.35
C ALA A 47 6.03 -3.09 9.43
N GLY A 48 5.47 -3.39 10.61
CA GLY A 48 5.43 -2.56 11.81
C GLY A 48 4.83 -1.16 11.65
N LEU A 49 3.98 -0.96 10.65
CA LEU A 49 3.00 0.11 10.66
C LEU A 49 1.84 -0.27 11.61
N PRO A 50 1.05 0.72 12.08
CA PRO A 50 -0.17 0.45 12.84
C PRO A 50 -1.25 -0.15 11.92
N ARG A 51 -2.49 0.34 11.96
CA ARG A 51 -3.56 -0.18 11.10
C ARG A 51 -3.37 0.35 9.68
N VAL A 52 -3.31 -0.56 8.72
CA VAL A 52 -3.22 -0.23 7.29
C VAL A 52 -4.47 -0.74 6.58
N LEU A 53 -5.09 0.11 5.77
CA LEU A 53 -6.13 -0.30 4.83
C LEU A 53 -5.61 -0.05 3.41
N PHE A 54 -5.57 -1.12 2.63
CA PHE A 54 -5.27 -1.04 1.21
C PHE A 54 -6.51 -0.67 0.41
N VAL A 55 -6.39 0.36 -0.43
CA VAL A 55 -7.46 0.89 -1.28
C VAL A 55 -7.04 0.78 -2.74
N ARG A 56 -7.96 0.42 -3.62
CA ARG A 56 -7.72 0.39 -5.06
C ARG A 56 -8.96 0.83 -5.81
N GLY A 57 -8.79 1.78 -6.72
CA GLY A 57 -9.82 2.12 -7.69
C GLY A 57 -9.88 1.09 -8.83
N GLY A 58 -11.08 0.85 -9.34
CA GLY A 58 -11.34 0.12 -10.58
C GLY A 58 -10.96 0.92 -11.85
N GLY A 59 -10.61 2.20 -11.71
CA GLY A 59 -10.19 3.08 -12.81
C GLY A 59 -11.32 3.82 -13.50
N ALA A 60 -12.55 3.67 -13.00
CA ALA A 60 -13.75 4.35 -13.49
C ALA A 60 -14.28 5.41 -12.50
N GLU A 61 -13.64 5.54 -11.34
CA GLU A 61 -14.04 6.48 -10.31
C GLU A 61 -13.75 7.92 -10.76
N THR A 62 -14.80 8.73 -10.83
CA THR A 62 -14.69 10.19 -11.01
C THR A 62 -15.08 10.87 -9.71
N LEU A 63 -14.29 11.83 -9.26
CA LEU A 63 -14.64 12.70 -8.14
C LEU A 63 -15.40 13.91 -8.68
N THR A 64 -16.72 13.94 -8.50
CA THR A 64 -17.51 15.13 -8.74
C THR A 64 -17.77 15.81 -7.40
N SER A 65 -17.12 16.95 -7.16
CA SER A 65 -17.41 17.79 -5.99
C SER A 65 -18.78 18.41 -6.16
N THR A 66 -19.76 18.02 -5.35
CA THR A 66 -20.88 18.90 -5.01
C THR A 66 -20.35 19.96 -4.05
N ALA A 67 -19.93 21.10 -4.63
CA ALA A 67 -19.95 22.37 -3.93
C ALA A 67 -21.34 23.01 -4.15
#